data_AF-A0A959N7I0-F1
#
_entry.id   AF-A0A959N7I0-F1
#
_cell.length_a   1.000
_cell.length_b   1.000
_cell.length_c   1.000
_cell.angle_alpha   90.00
_cell.angle_beta   90.00
_cell.angle_gamma   90.00
#
_symmetry.space_group_name_H-M   'P 1'
#
loop_
_entity.id
_entity.type
_entity.pdbx_description
1 polymer ?
#
loop_
_entity_poly.entity_id
_entity_poly.type
_entity_poly.pdbx_seq_one_letter_code
_entity_poly.pdbx_strand_id
1 'polypeptide(L)' 'MIKQNLKYKISELEKRFHEIPTERKKLLNQFAQYISGKLKSDEEINLIFICTHNSRRSHMSQIWAQTSAEYFN' A
#
# COMPACT_ATOMS: atom_id res chain seq x y z
N MET A 1 -6.15 -9.32 20.56
CA MET A 1 -7.42 -8.84 19.99
C MET A 1 -7.22 -7.90 18.79
N ILE A 2 -6.55 -6.73 18.92
CA ILE A 2 -6.39 -5.76 17.81
C ILE A 2 -5.62 -6.32 16.60
N LYS A 3 -4.50 -7.00 16.81
CA LYS A 3 -3.70 -7.61 15.71
C LYS A 3 -4.49 -8.65 14.89
N GLN A 4 -5.36 -9.41 15.54
CA GLN A 4 -6.17 -10.43 14.90
C GLN A 4 -7.28 -9.82 14.04
N ASN A 5 -7.90 -8.74 14.52
CA ASN A 5 -8.88 -7.96 13.76
C ASN A 5 -8.24 -7.31 12.52
N LEU A 6 -6.99 -6.85 12.63
CA LEU A 6 -6.26 -6.27 11.49
C LEU A 6 -5.95 -7.32 10.42
N LYS A 7 -5.44 -8.49 10.81
CA LYS A 7 -5.19 -9.60 9.87
C LYS A 7 -6.46 -10.02 9.16
N TYR A 8 -7.55 -10.19 9.91
CA TYR A 8 -8.86 -10.49 9.33
C TYR A 8 -9.29 -9.41 8.34
N LYS A 9 -9.16 -8.13 8.71
CA LYS A 9 -9.55 -7.02 7.83
C LYS A 9 -8.73 -6.98 6.54
N ILE A 10 -7.43 -7.25 6.60
CA ILE A 10 -6.56 -7.32 5.41
C ILE A 10 -7.03 -8.46 4.50
N SER A 11 -7.26 -9.66 5.05
CA SER A 11 -7.74 -10.80 4.25
C SER A 11 -9.07 -10.54 3.54
N GLU A 12 -9.97 -9.77 4.17
CA GLU A 12 -11.22 -9.34 3.54
C GLU A 12 -11.02 -8.31 2.43
N LEU A 13 -10.00 -7.45 2.53
CA LEU A 13 -9.65 -6.49 1.47
C LEU A 13 -8.97 -7.18 0.28
N GLU A 14 -8.13 -8.18 0.52
CA GLU A 14 -7.47 -8.96 -0.54
C GLU A 14 -8.46 -9.63 -1.48
N LYS A 15 -9.54 -10.20 -0.93
CA LYS A 15 -10.63 -10.81 -1.72
C LYS A 15 -11.23 -9.83 -2.72
N ARG A 16 -11.12 -8.52 -2.46
CA ARG A 16 -11.69 -7.44 -3.27
C ARG A 16 -10.70 -6.84 -4.28
N PHE A 17 -9.49 -7.38 -4.42
CA PHE A 17 -8.53 -6.87 -5.41
C PHE A 17 -9.00 -7.01 -6.87
N HIS A 18 -9.97 -7.90 -7.12
CA HIS A 18 -10.65 -7.99 -8.41
C HIS A 18 -11.44 -6.71 -8.75
N GLU A 19 -11.87 -5.93 -7.75
CA GLU A 19 -12.58 -4.66 -7.91
C GLU A 19 -11.65 -3.51 -8.38
N ILE A 20 -10.33 -3.67 -8.27
CA ILE A 20 -9.38 -2.63 -8.68
C ILE A 20 -9.36 -2.56 -10.22
N PRO A 21 -9.69 -1.40 -10.82
CA PRO A 21 -9.72 -1.27 -12.28
C PRO A 21 -8.37 -1.55 -12.93
N THR A 22 -8.38 -2.11 -14.15
CA THR A 22 -7.16 -2.46 -14.88
C THR A 22 -6.21 -1.28 -15.04
N GLU A 23 -6.71 -0.09 -15.37
CA GLU A 23 -5.90 1.11 -15.49
C GLU A 23 -5.24 1.50 -14.16
N ARG A 24 -5.92 1.28 -13.04
CA ARG A 24 -5.33 1.49 -11.71
C ARG A 24 -4.24 0.46 -11.42
N LYS A 25 -4.43 -0.80 -11.78
CA LYS A 25 -3.41 -1.85 -11.64
C LYS A 25 -2.13 -1.53 -12.42
N LYS A 26 -2.25 -1.00 -13.65
CA LYS A 26 -1.08 -0.55 -14.44
C LYS A 26 -0.24 0.48 -13.68
N LEU A 27 -0.88 1.52 -13.13
CA LEU A 27 -0.19 2.55 -12.34
C LEU A 27 0.44 1.98 -11.06
N LEU A 28 -0.28 1.11 -10.34
CA LEU A 28 0.23 0.47 -9.13
C LEU A 28 1.45 -0.43 -9.43
N ASN A 29 1.44 -1.14 -10.56
CA ASN A 29 2.57 -1.97 -10.98
C ASN A 29 3.81 -1.13 -11.32
N GLN A 30 3.65 0.01 -11.98
CA GLN A 30 4.77 0.93 -12.24
C GLN A 30 5.38 1.45 -10.93
N PHE A 31 4.53 1.83 -9.98
CA PHE A 31 4.96 2.25 -8.64
C PHE A 31 5.69 1.12 -7.89
N ALA A 32 5.16 -0.11 -7.92
CA ALA A 32 5.78 -1.27 -7.29
C ALA A 32 7.15 -1.62 -7.91
N GLN A 33 7.28 -1.51 -9.24
CA GLN A 33 8.54 -1.71 -9.95
C GLN A 33 9.58 -0.67 -9.54
N TYR A 34 9.20 0.60 -9.41
CA TYR A 34 10.08 1.67 -8.95
C TYR A 34 10.64 1.37 -7.55
N ILE A 35 9.76 1.05 -6.58
CA ILE A 35 10.16 0.71 -5.20
C ILE A 35 11.08 -0.52 -5.21
N SER A 36 10.68 -1.58 -5.93
CA SER A 36 11.47 -2.83 -5.99
C SER A 36 12.84 -2.61 -6.61
N GLY A 37 12.94 -1.71 -7.59
CA GLY A 37 14.22 -1.30 -8.19
C GLY A 37 15.12 -0.61 -7.18
N LYS A 38 14.59 0.38 -6.44
CA LYS A 38 15.33 1.08 -5.38
C LYS A 38 15.79 0.14 -4.26
N LEU A 39 14.93 -0.77 -3.81
CA LEU A 39 15.29 -1.79 -2.81
C LEU A 39 16.45 -2.67 -3.27
N LYS A 40 16.44 -3.13 -4.53
CA LYS A 40 17.51 -3.96 -5.09
C LYS A 40 18.84 -3.22 -5.22
N SER A 41 18.79 -1.91 -5.38
CA SER A 41 19.97 -1.04 -5.48
C SER A 41 20.45 -0.51 -4.11
N ASP A 42 19.85 -0.97 -3.01
CA ASP A 42 20.12 -0.48 -1.64
C ASP A 42 19.97 1.04 -1.50
N GLU A 43 19.01 1.61 -2.24
CA GLU A 43 18.72 3.04 -2.22
C GLU A 43 17.59 3.36 -1.24
N GLU A 44 17.68 4.52 -0.59
CA GLU A 44 16.63 5.02 0.31
C GLU A 44 15.31 5.28 -0.45
N ILE A 45 14.20 4.91 0.17
CA ILE A 45 12.85 5.05 -0.41
C ILE A 45 12.00 5.95 0.47
N ASN A 46 11.89 7.22 0.07
CA ASN A 46 11.09 8.22 0.74
C ASN A 46 9.70 8.33 0.08
N LEU A 47 8.67 7.79 0.74
CA LEU A 47 7.28 7.85 0.26
C LEU A 47 6.48 8.95 0.96
N ILE A 48 5.89 9.86 0.18
CA ILE A 48 5.01 10.92 0.69
C ILE A 48 3.59 10.72 0.13
N PHE A 49 2.61 10.59 1.02
CA PHE A 49 1.20 10.41 0.64
C PHE A 49 0.44 11.73 0.72
N ILE A 50 -0.02 12.24 -0.43
CA ILE A 50 -0.72 13.54 -0.50
C ILE A 50 -2.14 13.33 -1.01
N CYS A 51 -3.12 13.78 -0.22
CA CYS A 51 -4.50 13.95 -0.64
C CYS A 51 -4.90 15.41 -0.46
N THR A 52 -5.17 16.09 -1.56
CA THR A 52 -5.52 17.53 -1.60
C THR A 52 -6.90 17.86 -1.03
N HIS A 53 -7.73 16.84 -0.79
CA HIS A 53 -9.13 17.02 -0.40
C HIS A 53 -9.42 16.57 1.04
N ASN A 54 -8.58 15.71 1.62
CA ASN A 54 -8.77 15.21 2.98
C ASN A 54 -7.44 14.68 3.54
N SER A 55 -6.86 15.41 4.48
CA SER A 55 -5.60 15.03 5.13
C SER A 55 -5.68 13.68 5.86
N ARG A 56 -6.85 13.26 6.33
CA ARG A 56 -7.02 11.92 6.94
C ARG A 56 -6.71 10.80 5.94
N ARG A 57 -6.95 11.02 4.64
CA ARG A 57 -6.60 10.03 3.61
C ARG A 57 -5.10 9.92 3.42
N SER A 58 -4.35 11.02 3.54
CA SER A 58 -2.88 10.98 3.54
C SER A 58 -2.34 10.12 4.68
N HIS A 59 -2.78 10.40 5.91
CA HIS A 59 -2.35 9.64 7.09
C HIS A 59 -2.73 8.16 6.99
N MET A 60 -3.97 7.88 6.58
CA MET A 60 -4.45 6.52 6.42
C MET A 60 -3.66 5.76 5.35
N SER A 61 -3.28 6.41 4.25
CA SER A 61 -2.47 5.78 3.19
C SER A 61 -1.08 5.41 3.69
N GLN A 62 -0.44 6.29 4.47
CA GLN A 62 0.85 6.00 5.09
C GLN A 62 0.78 4.81 6.05
N ILE A 63 -0.24 4.77 6.92
CA ILE A 63 -0.45 3.66 7.86
C ILE A 63 -0.67 2.35 7.10
N TRP A 64 -1.51 2.34 6.06
CA TRP A 64 -1.78 1.14 5.27
C TRP A 64 -0.59 0.68 4.44
N ALA A 65 0.24 1.59 3.94
CA ALA A 65 1.47 1.23 3.24
C ALA A 65 2.43 0.48 4.16
N GLN A 66 2.69 1.01 5.37
CA GLN A 66 3.52 0.34 6.37
C GLN A 66 2.90 -0.98 6.84
N THR A 67 1.59 -0.99 7.09
CA THR A 67 0.86 -2.20 7.49
C THR A 67 0.96 -3.30 6.44
N SER A 68 0.84 -2.94 5.16
CA SER A 68 0.93 -3.89 4.05
C SER A 68 2.36 -4.41 3.89
N ALA A 69 3.36 -3.54 3.99
CA ALA A 69 4.76 -3.94 3.96
C ALA A 69 5.08 -4.96 5.05
N GLU A 70 4.65 -4.73 6.30
CA GLU A 70 4.85 -5.68 7.40
C GLU A 70 4.06 -6.99 7.20
N TYR A 71 2.85 -6.92 6.64
CA TYR A 71 1.98 -8.09 6.47
C TYR A 71 2.44 -9.02 5.33
N PHE A 72 2.99 -8.47 4.25
CA PHE A 72 3.44 -9.21 3.06
C PHE A 72 4.95 -9.50 3.04
N ASN A 73 5.68 -9.10 4.08
CA ASN A 73 7.08 -9.49 4.28
C ASN A 73 7.18 -10.97 4.66
#